data_AF-A0A6J6ITM5-F1
#
_entry.id   AF-A0A6J6ITM5-F1
#
_cell.length_a   1.000
_cell.length_b   1.000
_cell.length_c   1.000
_cell.angle_alpha   90.00
_cell.angle_beta   90.00
_cell.angle_gamma   90.00
#
_symmetry.space_group_name_H-M   'P 1'
#
loop_
_entity.id
_entity.type
_entity.pdbx_description
1 polymer ?
#
loop_
_entity_poly.entity_id
_entity_poly.type
_entity_poly.pdbx_seq_one_letter_code
_entity_poly.pdbx_strand_id
1 'polypeptide(L)' 'MDSIDHVVLQAIIAVRQSLPNPSLWAGAAANSCANSMEALARELEIMLHRLNSWAS' A
#
# COMPACT_ATOMS: atom_id res chain seq x y z
N MET A 1 -20.78 0.09 -6.27
CA MET A 1 -19.51 -0.58 -6.60
C MET A 1 -18.39 0.21 -5.91
N ASP A 2 -18.54 0.49 -4.60
CA ASP A 2 -17.91 1.71 -4.04
C ASP A 2 -17.27 1.52 -2.67
N SER A 3 -17.83 0.67 -1.79
CA SER A 3 -17.29 0.53 -0.43
C SER A 3 -15.98 -0.24 -0.38
N ILE A 4 -15.85 -1.32 -1.17
CA ILE A 4 -14.63 -2.14 -1.22
C ILE A 4 -13.49 -1.34 -1.87
N ASP A 5 -13.75 -0.68 -3.00
CA ASP A 5 -12.74 0.12 -3.69
C ASP A 5 -12.26 1.29 -2.83
N HIS A 6 -13.18 1.95 -2.12
CA HIS A 6 -12.83 2.99 -1.17
C HIS A 6 -11.97 2.47 0.00
N VAL A 7 -12.32 1.31 0.57
CA VAL A 7 -11.55 0.70 1.66
C VAL A 7 -10.15 0.29 1.20
N VAL A 8 -10.02 -0.28 -0.01
CA VAL A 8 -8.72 -0.65 -0.58
C VAL A 8 -7.86 0.59 -0.85
N LEU A 9 -8.46 1.66 -1.39
CA LEU A 9 -7.77 2.94 -1.56
C LEU A 9 -7.30 3.55 -0.23
N GLN A 10 -8.14 3.51 0.81
CA GLN A 10 -7.74 3.99 2.14
C GLN A 10 -6.59 3.15 2.72
N ALA A 11 -6.62 1.83 2.54
CA ALA A 11 -5.53 0.97 2.97
C ALA A 11 -4.21 1.30 2.26
N ILE A 12 -4.23 1.53 0.94
CA ILE A 12 -3.05 1.96 0.17
C ILE A 12 -2.47 3.26 0.73
N ILE A 13 -3.33 4.25 0.98
CA ILE A 13 -2.92 5.55 1.52
C ILE A 13 -2.32 5.38 2.91
N ALA A 14 -2.96 4.60 3.79
CA ALA A 14 -2.48 4.37 5.15
C ALA A 14 -1.11 3.66 5.17
N VAL A 15 -0.90 2.67 4.29
CA VAL A 15 0.39 1.97 4.16
C VAL A 15 1.49 2.90 3.65
N ARG A 16 1.17 3.82 2.73
CA ARG A 16 2.16 4.80 2.25
C ARG A 16 2.47 5.88 3.28
N GLN A 17 1.49 6.28 4.08
CA GLN A 17 1.67 7.26 5.15
C GLN A 17 2.39 6.69 6.38
N SER A 18 2.36 5.37 6.57
CA SER A 18 3.09 4.72 7.66
C SER A 18 4.58 4.55 7.38
N LEU A 19 5.04 4.81 6.14
CA LEU A 19 6.47 4.84 5.81
C LEU A 19 7.15 5.96 6.59
N PRO A 20 8.05 5.62 7.54
CA PRO A 20 8.69 6.62 8.38
C PRO A 20 9.72 7.43 7.60
N ASN A 21 9.99 8.65 8.08
CA ASN A 21 10.96 9.54 7.46
C ASN A 21 12.33 8.83 7.37
N PRO A 22 12.93 8.69 6.17
CA PRO A 22 14.21 7.99 6.00
C PRO A 22 15.38 8.64 6.75
N SER A 23 15.26 9.90 7.18
CA SER A 23 16.24 10.52 8.07
C SER A 23 16.16 10.06 9.53
N LEU A 24 14.99 9.57 9.96
CA LEU A 24 14.72 9.09 11.32
C LEU A 24 14.80 7.57 11.44
N TRP A 25 14.68 6.85 10.32
CA TRP A 25 14.74 5.41 10.24
C TRP A 25 15.87 4.98 9.31
N ALA A 26 16.98 4.53 9.89
CA ALA A 26 18.16 4.09 9.16
C ALA A 26 18.51 2.63 9.48
N GLY A 27 19.21 1.99 8.54
CA GLY A 27 19.72 0.62 8.70
C GLY A 27 18.93 -0.44 7.93
N ALA A 28 19.48 -1.66 7.92
CA ALA A 28 18.96 -2.77 7.09
C ALA A 28 17.51 -3.16 7.44
N ALA A 29 17.16 -3.15 8.74
CA ALA A 29 15.81 -3.49 9.20
C ALA A 29 14.77 -2.44 8.76
N ALA A 30 15.12 -1.15 8.88
CA ALA A 30 14.26 -0.05 8.45
C ALA A 30 14.03 -0.09 6.93
N ASN A 31 15.10 -0.29 6.14
CA ASN A 31 15.01 -0.44 4.68
C ASN A 31 14.18 -1.65 4.28
N SER A 32 14.37 -2.80 4.96
CA SER A 32 13.57 -3.99 4.70
C SER A 32 12.08 -3.75 4.99
N CYS A 33 11.76 -3.05 6.08
CA CYS A 33 10.38 -2.71 6.43
C CYS A 33 9.75 -1.76 5.41
N ALA A 34 10.47 -0.71 4.99
CA ALA A 34 10.02 0.22 3.96
C ALA A 34 9.73 -0.52 2.63
N ASN A 35 10.65 -1.37 2.19
CA ASN A 35 10.47 -2.19 0.98
C ASN A 35 9.25 -3.12 1.08
N SER A 36 9.03 -3.75 2.25
CA SER A 36 7.86 -4.61 2.48
C SER A 36 6.55 -3.83 2.47
N MET A 37 6.53 -2.61 3.03
CA MET A 37 5.36 -1.73 3.01
C MET A 37 5.05 -1.24 1.59
N GLU A 38 6.06 -0.86 0.80
CA GLU A 38 5.88 -0.51 -0.60
C GLU A 38 5.36 -1.68 -1.45
N ALA A 39 5.90 -2.89 -1.22
CA ALA A 39 5.42 -4.09 -1.88
C ALA A 39 3.94 -4.36 -1.54
N LEU A 40 3.55 -4.22 -0.27
CA LEU A 40 2.16 -4.36 0.17
C LEU A 40 1.23 -3.33 -0.51
N ALA A 41 1.66 -2.07 -0.59
CA ALA A 41 0.87 -1.03 -1.27
C ALA A 41 0.65 -1.37 -2.75
N ARG A 42 1.67 -1.93 -3.42
CA ARG A 42 1.58 -2.35 -4.82
C ARG A 42 0.63 -3.54 -5.01
N GLU A 43 0.66 -4.53 -4.12
CA GLU A 43 -0.27 -5.67 -4.17
C GLU A 43 -1.74 -5.20 -4.01
N LEU A 44 -1.98 -4.22 -3.14
CA LEU A 44 -3.31 -3.62 -2.98
C LEU A 44 -3.77 -2.86 -4.24
N GLU A 45 -2.86 -2.15 -4.92
CA GLU A 45 -3.17 -1.49 -6.20
C GLU A 45 -3.54 -2.51 -7.29
N ILE A 46 -2.80 -3.63 -7.38
CA ILE A 46 -3.10 -4.72 -8.32
C ILE A 46 -4.46 -5.34 -7.99
N MET A 47 -4.75 -5.56 -6.71
CA MET A 47 -6.04 -6.09 -6.27
C MET A 47 -7.19 -5.16 -6.68
N LEU A 48 -7.05 -3.85 -6.44
CA LEU A 48 -8.04 -2.84 -6.86
C LEU A 48 -8.26 -2.86 -8.38
N HIS A 49 -7.18 -2.93 -9.15
CA HIS A 49 -7.27 -3.02 -10.60
C HIS A 49 -8.02 -4.27 -11.06
N ARG A 50 -7.76 -5.42 -10.42
CA ARG A 50 -8.47 -6.68 -10.71
C ARG A 50 -9.95 -6.62 -10.34
N LEU A 51 -10.29 -6.05 -9.18
CA LEU A 51 -11.68 -5.87 -8.76
C LEU A 51 -12.45 -5.00 -9.76
N ASN A 52 -11.85 -3.88 -10.19
CA ASN A 52 -12.43 -3.01 -11.21
C ASN A 52 -12.63 -3.74 -12.55
N SER A 53 -11.70 -4.63 -12.94
CA SER A 53 -11.82 -5.43 -14.17
C SER A 53 -12.90 -6.52 -14.14
N TRP A 54 -13.37 -6.90 -12.96
CA TRP A 54 -14.45 -7.89 -12.79
C TRP A 54 -15.83 -7.27 -12.69
N ALA A 55 -15.88 -5.99 -12.33
CA ALA A 55 -17.13 -5.24 -12.22
C ALA A 55 -17.57 -4.61 -13.54
N SER A 56 -16.72 -4.67 -14.58
CA SER A 56 -17.00 -4.25 -15.97
C SER A 56 -17.64 -5.34 -16.82
#